data_AF-G5SMG3-F1
#
_entry.id   AF-G5SMG3-F1
#
_cell.length_a   1.000
_cell.length_b   1.000
_cell.length_c   1.000
_cell.angle_alpha   90.00
_cell.angle_beta   90.00
_cell.angle_gamma   90.00
#
_symmetry.space_group_name_H-M   'P 1'
#
loop_
_entity.id
_entity.type
_entity.pdbx_description
1 polymer ?
#
loop_
_entity_poly.entity_id
_entity_poly.type
_entity_poly.pdbx_seq_one_letter_code
_entity_poly.pdbx_strand_id
1 'polypeptide(L)'
;MQQGTDNLNTLTNIVYVLTDVLETNLMDMQEAFKKQGCALRHDVKRNYNTAIHAIRCIKRDIAHLESSTQENFGHDADITNALLLTLIDRCGDDDELAFRFYNYIKSFPSKLGLRLEVDDAFDFLDEKQK
;
A
#
# COMPACT_ATOMS: atom_id res chain seq x y z
N MET A 1 -7.61 3.46 27.50
CA MET A 1 -8.13 4.51 26.59
C MET A 1 -8.55 3.80 25.31
N GLN A 2 -9.78 4.02 24.84
CA GLN A 2 -10.23 3.43 23.56
C GLN A 2 -9.30 3.91 22.45
N GLN A 3 -8.69 2.98 21.72
CA GLN A 3 -8.03 3.24 20.45
C GLN A 3 -9.09 3.80 19.49
N GLY A 4 -9.23 5.11 19.45
CA GLY A 4 -10.09 5.79 18.49
C GLY A 4 -9.39 5.77 17.14
N THR A 5 -9.58 4.72 16.36
CA THR A 5 -9.17 4.65 14.95
C THR A 5 -10.14 5.52 14.15
N ASP A 6 -9.85 6.80 14.00
CA ASP A 6 -10.61 7.73 13.17
C ASP A 6 -10.05 7.79 11.73
N ASN A 7 -10.76 8.49 10.84
CA ASN A 7 -10.31 8.71 9.45
C ASN A 7 -8.89 9.31 9.37
N LEU A 8 -8.50 10.14 10.34
CA LEU A 8 -7.20 10.78 10.35
C LEU A 8 -6.08 9.74 10.57
N ASN A 9 -6.30 8.76 11.44
CA ASN A 9 -5.37 7.65 11.63
C ASN A 9 -5.23 6.80 10.36
N THR A 10 -6.33 6.48 9.67
CA THR A 10 -6.28 5.75 8.39
C THR A 10 -5.53 6.54 7.30
N LEU A 11 -5.77 7.85 7.19
CA LEU A 11 -5.06 8.72 6.25
C LEU A 11 -3.57 8.85 6.59
N THR A 12 -3.24 8.84 7.87
CA THR A 12 -1.85 8.91 8.36
C THR A 12 -1.10 7.59 8.10
N ASN A 13 -1.77 6.44 8.29
CA ASN A 13 -1.21 5.11 8.00
C ASN A 13 -0.79 4.95 6.54
N ILE A 14 -1.53 5.56 5.60
CA ILE A 14 -1.19 5.52 4.17
C ILE A 14 0.21 6.11 3.91
N VAL A 15 0.61 7.17 4.62
CA VAL A 15 1.94 7.78 4.44
C VAL A 15 3.07 6.83 4.90
N TYR A 16 2.83 6.05 5.95
CA TYR A 16 3.75 4.99 6.40
C TYR A 16 3.81 3.85 5.38
N VAL A 17 2.66 3.30 4.99
CA VAL A 17 2.54 2.25 3.97
C VAL A 17 3.27 2.64 2.69
N LEU A 18 3.02 3.83 2.15
CA LEU A 18 3.63 4.26 0.89
C LEU A 18 5.15 4.43 1.00
N THR A 19 5.66 4.85 2.15
CA THR A 19 7.12 4.93 2.37
C THR A 19 7.73 3.54 2.36
N ASP A 20 7.19 2.63 3.16
CA ASP A 20 7.76 1.29 3.36
C ASP A 20 7.59 0.41 2.11
N VAL A 21 6.45 0.53 1.42
CA VAL A 21 6.19 -0.10 0.11
C VAL A 21 7.22 0.36 -0.92
N LEU A 22 7.45 1.68 -1.05
CA LEU A 22 8.40 2.19 -2.05
C LEU A 22 9.85 1.87 -1.72
N GLU A 23 10.23 1.87 -0.43
CA GLU A 23 11.55 1.45 0.02
C GLU A 23 11.79 -0.03 -0.27
N THR A 24 10.84 -0.89 0.11
CA THR A 24 10.90 -2.34 -0.17
C THR A 24 10.95 -2.62 -1.65
N ASN A 25 10.05 -1.99 -2.43
CA ASN A 25 10.01 -2.16 -3.87
C ASN A 25 11.32 -1.71 -4.55
N LEU A 26 11.92 -0.60 -4.10
CA LEU A 26 13.23 -0.17 -4.61
C LEU A 26 14.30 -1.23 -4.33
N MET A 27 14.36 -1.77 -3.11
CA MET A 27 15.32 -2.82 -2.74
C MET A 27 15.12 -4.08 -3.58
N ASP A 28 13.89 -4.56 -3.70
CA ASP A 28 13.53 -5.76 -4.45
C ASP A 28 13.85 -5.61 -5.95
N MET A 29 13.54 -4.45 -6.54
CA MET A 29 13.89 -4.19 -7.94
C MET A 29 15.41 -4.14 -8.15
N GLN A 30 16.16 -3.52 -7.23
CA GLN A 30 17.62 -3.51 -7.32
C GLN A 30 18.19 -4.93 -7.26
N GLU A 31 17.65 -5.79 -6.40
CA GLU A 31 18.07 -7.18 -6.31
C GLU A 31 17.66 -7.99 -7.56
N ALA A 32 16.45 -7.81 -8.07
CA ALA A 32 15.95 -8.48 -9.27
C ALA A 32 16.78 -8.14 -10.51
N PHE A 33 17.11 -6.86 -10.73
CA PHE A 33 17.98 -6.44 -11.84
C PHE A 33 19.39 -7.00 -11.68
N LYS A 34 19.94 -6.95 -10.45
CA LYS A 34 21.26 -7.54 -10.16
C LYS A 34 21.29 -9.03 -10.49
N LYS A 35 20.23 -9.78 -10.18
CA LYS A 35 20.09 -11.21 -10.55
C LYS A 35 20.07 -11.43 -12.07
N GLN A 36 19.59 -10.46 -12.84
CA GLN A 36 19.61 -10.48 -14.31
C GLN A 36 20.93 -9.96 -14.92
N GLY A 37 21.93 -9.64 -14.09
CA GLY A 37 23.24 -9.16 -14.55
C GLY A 37 23.26 -7.70 -15.00
N CYS A 38 22.22 -6.93 -14.68
CA CYS A 38 22.13 -5.50 -15.01
C CYS A 38 21.90 -4.66 -13.75
N ALA A 39 22.14 -3.35 -13.84
CA ALA A 39 21.83 -2.42 -12.77
C ALA A 39 20.50 -1.74 -13.05
N LEU A 40 19.71 -1.50 -12.00
CA LEU A 40 18.57 -0.61 -12.10
C LEU A 40 19.03 0.77 -12.58
N ARG A 41 18.36 1.34 -13.58
CA ARG A 41 18.77 2.61 -14.17
C ARG A 41 18.84 3.73 -13.13
N HIS A 42 19.81 4.63 -13.30
CA HIS A 42 20.06 5.72 -12.35
C HIS A 42 18.86 6.68 -12.23
N ASP A 43 18.19 6.98 -13.34
CA ASP A 43 17.01 7.85 -13.37
C ASP A 43 15.81 7.23 -12.61
N VAL A 44 15.59 5.92 -12.77
CA VAL A 44 14.57 5.20 -11.99
C VAL A 44 14.89 5.27 -10.49
N LYS A 45 16.13 4.93 -10.10
CA LYS A 45 16.57 5.05 -8.70
C LYS A 45 16.39 6.47 -8.15
N ARG A 46 16.67 7.51 -8.95
CA ARG A 46 16.46 8.91 -8.56
C ARG A 46 14.99 9.23 -8.33
N ASN A 47 14.10 8.71 -9.18
CA ASN A 47 12.66 8.93 -9.04
C ASN A 47 12.11 8.30 -7.74
N TYR A 48 12.50 7.06 -7.42
CA TYR A 48 12.15 6.43 -6.13
C TYR A 48 12.62 7.28 -4.96
N ASN A 49 13.89 7.67 -4.93
CA ASN A 49 14.43 8.48 -3.84
C ASN A 49 13.72 9.84 -3.69
N THR A 50 13.30 10.44 -4.81
CA THR A 50 12.56 11.70 -4.79
C THR A 50 11.16 11.51 -4.19
N ALA A 51 10.45 10.44 -4.57
CA ALA A 51 9.15 10.11 -4.01
C ALA A 51 9.23 9.76 -2.52
N ILE A 52 10.18 8.89 -2.14
CA ILE A 52 10.45 8.54 -0.73
C ILE A 52 10.76 9.79 0.08
N HIS A 53 11.57 10.72 -0.45
CA HIS A 53 11.88 11.97 0.24
C HIS A 53 10.63 12.84 0.44
N ALA A 54 9.80 12.99 -0.58
CA ALA A 54 8.56 13.76 -0.49
C ALA A 54 7.61 13.19 0.57
N ILE A 55 7.43 11.86 0.59
CA ILE A 55 6.56 11.19 1.57
C ILE A 55 7.16 11.30 2.98
N ARG A 56 8.48 11.14 3.14
CA ARG A 56 9.18 11.38 4.42
C ARG A 56 9.01 12.82 4.92
N CYS A 57 8.89 13.81 4.05
CA CYS A 57 8.58 15.19 4.45
C CYS A 57 7.16 15.30 5.03
N ILE A 58 6.17 14.65 4.43
CA ILE A 58 4.80 14.56 4.97
C ILE A 58 4.81 13.85 6.33
N LYS A 59 5.62 12.79 6.48
CA LYS A 59 5.82 12.07 7.76
C LYS A 59 6.43 12.96 8.87
N ARG A 60 7.08 14.08 8.55
CA ARG A 60 7.59 14.99 9.59
C ARG A 60 6.46 15.71 10.33
N ASP A 61 5.33 15.95 9.66
CA ASP A 61 4.19 16.63 10.27
C ASP A 61 3.56 15.80 11.40
N ILE A 62 3.83 14.49 11.44
CA ILE A 62 3.36 13.54 12.44
C ILE A 62 4.49 13.01 13.35
N ALA A 63 5.73 13.47 13.16
CA ALA A 63 6.88 13.06 13.97
C ALA A 63 6.82 13.54 15.44
N HIS A 64 5.88 14.45 15.73
CA HIS A 64 5.60 14.95 17.08
C HIS A 64 4.76 13.96 17.92
N LEU A 65 4.23 12.90 17.31
CA LEU A 65 3.48 11.84 18.00
C LEU A 65 4.40 10.92 18.81
N GLU A 66 3.86 10.25 19.83
CA GLU A 66 4.62 9.33 20.69
C GLU A 66 5.25 8.16 19.90
N SER A 67 6.45 7.71 20.31
CA SER A 67 7.17 6.64 19.63
C SER A 67 6.37 5.34 19.51
N SER A 68 5.62 4.98 20.55
CA SER A 68 4.72 3.80 20.54
C SER A 68 3.61 3.91 19.48
N THR A 69 3.13 5.12 19.21
CA THR A 69 2.13 5.39 18.18
C THR A 69 2.75 5.25 16.79
N GLN A 70 3.98 5.75 16.62
CA GLN A 70 4.72 5.61 15.36
C GLN A 70 5.08 4.15 15.05
N GLU A 71 5.40 3.33 16.07
CA GLU A 71 5.63 1.89 15.91
C GLU A 71 4.36 1.16 15.47
N ASN A 72 3.19 1.49 16.03
CA ASN A 72 1.91 0.91 15.58
C ASN A 72 1.65 1.21 14.11
N PHE A 73 1.91 2.44 13.64
CA PHE A 73 1.76 2.80 12.24
C PHE A 73 2.68 2.01 11.31
N GLY A 74 3.94 1.77 11.71
CA GLY A 74 4.86 0.92 10.97
C GLY A 74 4.37 -0.53 10.89
N HIS A 75 3.89 -1.09 12.00
CA HIS A 75 3.37 -2.46 12.02
C HIS A 75 2.09 -2.63 11.16
N ASP A 76 1.16 -1.68 11.24
CA ASP A 76 -0.03 -1.66 10.37
C ASP A 76 0.38 -1.56 8.89
N ALA A 77 1.43 -0.79 8.60
CA ALA A 77 1.97 -0.63 7.25
C ALA A 77 2.56 -1.93 6.69
N ASP A 78 3.36 -2.63 7.49
CA ASP A 78 3.96 -3.92 7.12
C ASP A 78 2.89 -4.98 6.80
N ILE A 79 1.85 -5.10 7.65
CA ILE A 79 0.74 -6.03 7.42
C ILE A 79 0.01 -5.70 6.13
N THR A 80 -0.27 -4.41 5.90
CA THR A 80 -0.96 -3.94 4.69
C THR A 80 -0.14 -4.23 3.43
N ASN A 81 1.17 -3.96 3.46
CA ASN A 81 2.07 -4.25 2.36
C ASN A 81 2.13 -5.76 2.06
N ALA A 82 2.22 -6.61 3.09
CA ALA A 82 2.22 -8.06 2.91
C ALA A 82 0.93 -8.55 2.24
N LEU A 83 -0.23 -8.01 2.62
CA LEU A 83 -1.51 -8.33 1.98
C LEU A 83 -1.54 -7.90 0.50
N LEU A 84 -1.11 -6.68 0.19
CA LEU A 84 -1.06 -6.17 -1.18
C LEU A 84 -0.14 -7.00 -2.07
N LEU A 85 1.09 -7.28 -1.62
CA LEU A 85 2.05 -8.10 -2.38
C LEU A 85 1.52 -9.52 -2.60
N THR A 86 0.89 -10.12 -1.59
CA THR A 86 0.26 -11.44 -1.72
C THR A 86 -0.88 -11.41 -2.74
N LEU A 87 -1.73 -10.38 -2.72
CA LEU A 87 -2.81 -10.24 -3.69
C LEU A 87 -2.26 -10.10 -5.12
N ILE A 88 -1.25 -9.26 -5.34
CA ILE A 88 -0.61 -9.10 -6.65
C ILE A 88 -0.05 -10.43 -7.14
N ASP A 89 0.72 -11.12 -6.32
CA ASP A 89 1.35 -12.39 -6.68
C ASP A 89 0.33 -13.53 -6.92
N ARG A 90 -0.77 -13.56 -6.16
CA ARG A 90 -1.83 -14.58 -6.34
C ARG A 90 -2.77 -14.30 -7.50
N CYS A 91 -3.00 -13.04 -7.85
CA CYS A 91 -3.88 -12.66 -8.96
C CYS A 91 -3.15 -12.61 -10.30
N GLY A 92 -1.90 -12.12 -10.33
CA GLY A 92 -1.22 -11.84 -11.59
C GLY A 92 -2.06 -10.92 -12.48
N ASP A 93 -2.35 -11.38 -13.70
CA ASP A 93 -3.18 -10.68 -14.68
C ASP A 93 -4.66 -11.14 -14.69
N ASP A 94 -5.08 -11.97 -13.72
CA ASP A 94 -6.47 -12.45 -13.60
C ASP A 94 -7.35 -11.44 -12.85
N ASP A 95 -7.89 -10.47 -13.60
CA ASP A 95 -8.77 -9.42 -13.08
C ASP A 95 -10.03 -10.00 -12.38
N GLU A 96 -10.56 -11.14 -12.85
CA GLU A 96 -11.75 -11.78 -12.26
C GLU A 96 -11.44 -12.43 -10.91
N LEU A 97 -10.24 -13.01 -10.76
CA LEU A 97 -9.77 -13.50 -9.46
C LEU A 97 -9.55 -12.36 -8.47
N ALA A 98 -8.95 -11.25 -8.91
CA ALA A 98 -8.79 -10.05 -8.09
C ALA A 98 -10.15 -9.52 -7.61
N PHE A 99 -11.16 -9.46 -8.49
CA PHE A 99 -12.51 -9.04 -8.15
C PHE A 99 -13.21 -10.00 -7.17
N ARG A 100 -12.98 -11.31 -7.28
CA ARG A 100 -13.49 -12.29 -6.31
C ARG A 100 -12.89 -12.08 -4.93
N PHE A 101 -11.59 -11.86 -4.82
CA PHE A 101 -10.96 -11.53 -3.54
C PHE A 101 -11.48 -10.22 -2.96
N TYR A 102 -11.63 -9.19 -3.81
CA TYR A 102 -12.21 -7.91 -3.42
C TYR A 102 -13.61 -8.10 -2.80
N ASN A 103 -14.50 -8.80 -3.49
CA ASN A 103 -15.86 -9.07 -2.99
C ASN A 103 -15.86 -9.95 -1.73
N TYR A 104 -14.95 -10.92 -1.64
CA TYR A 104 -14.80 -11.73 -0.43
C TYR A 104 -14.43 -10.87 0.77
N ILE A 105 -13.47 -9.95 0.64
CA ILE A 105 -13.10 -9.01 1.70
C ILE A 105 -14.27 -8.06 2.02
N LYS A 106 -14.96 -7.54 0.99
CA LYS A 106 -16.12 -6.65 1.15
C LYS A 106 -17.30 -7.33 1.85
N SER A 107 -17.39 -8.66 1.81
CA SER A 107 -18.46 -9.41 2.47
C SER A 107 -18.41 -9.34 4.01
N PHE A 108 -17.25 -9.00 4.59
CA PHE A 108 -17.12 -8.81 6.03
C PHE A 108 -17.70 -7.45 6.46
N PRO A 109 -18.42 -7.38 7.59
CA PRO A 109 -18.99 -6.12 8.06
C PRO A 109 -17.89 -5.10 8.36
N SER A 110 -18.11 -3.85 7.96
CA SER A 110 -17.20 -2.75 8.23
C SER A 110 -17.03 -2.56 9.74
N LYS A 111 -15.80 -2.71 10.24
CA LYS A 111 -15.47 -2.49 11.65
C LYS A 111 -15.25 -1.02 12.00
N LEU A 112 -14.90 -0.21 11.01
CA LEU A 112 -14.59 1.21 11.17
C LEU A 112 -15.72 2.12 10.67
N GLY A 113 -16.76 1.57 10.04
CA GLY A 113 -17.88 2.34 9.49
C GLY A 113 -17.50 3.25 8.31
N LEU A 114 -16.35 3.00 7.67
CA LEU A 114 -15.88 3.77 6.52
C LEU A 114 -16.77 3.54 5.30
N ARG A 115 -17.05 4.62 4.56
CA ARG A 115 -17.60 4.56 3.21
C ARG A 115 -16.43 4.60 2.23
N LEU A 116 -16.13 3.46 1.64
CA LEU A 116 -15.07 3.33 0.64
C LEU A 116 -15.73 3.41 -0.75
N GLU A 117 -15.48 4.49 -1.48
CA GLU A 117 -15.92 4.68 -2.87
C GLU A 117 -14.90 4.03 -3.82
N VAL A 118 -14.80 2.71 -3.78
CA VAL A 118 -13.76 1.95 -4.53
C VAL A 118 -14.34 0.89 -5.47
N ASP A 119 -15.67 0.77 -5.55
CA ASP A 119 -16.34 -0.19 -6.42
C ASP A 119 -16.07 0.09 -7.90
N ASP A 120 -16.02 1.37 -8.27
CA ASP A 120 -15.75 1.86 -9.62
C ASP A 120 -14.40 1.37 -10.19
N ALA A 121 -13.49 0.90 -9.33
CA ALA A 121 -12.21 0.32 -9.75
C ALA A 121 -12.36 -0.94 -10.62
N PHE A 122 -13.51 -1.62 -10.59
CA PHE A 122 -13.78 -2.86 -11.32
C PHE A 122 -14.84 -2.72 -12.42
N ASP A 123 -15.36 -1.52 -12.68
CA ASP A 123 -16.45 -1.29 -13.65
C ASP A 123 -16.14 -1.83 -15.07
N PHE A 124 -14.86 -1.83 -15.46
CA PHE A 124 -14.41 -2.35 -16.76
C PHE A 124 -14.69 -3.85 -16.94
N LEU A 125 -14.89 -4.61 -15.86
CA LEU A 125 -15.27 -6.03 -15.93
C LEU A 125 -16.70 -6.22 -16.41
N ASP A 126 -17.61 -5.28 -16.08
CA ASP A 126 -18.99 -5.32 -16.55
C ASP A 126 -19.09 -4.97 -18.05
N GLU A 127 -18.16 -4.16 -18.56
CA GLU A 127 -18.08 -3.83 -19.99
C GLU A 127 -17.60 -5.02 -20.84
N LYS A 128 -16.73 -5.88 -20.32
CA LYS A 128 -16.25 -7.09 -21.01
C LYS A 128 -17.34 -8.16 -21.21
N GLN A 129 -18.47 -8.06 -20.51
CA GLN A 129 -19.58 -9.02 -20.58
C GLN A 129 -20.69 -8.66 -21.60
N LYS A 130 -20.56 -7.53 -22.30
CA LYS A 130 -21.49 -7.07 -23.36
C LYS A 130 -20.92 -7.29 -24.76
#